data_AF-A0A395IY32-F1
#
_entry.id   AF-A0A395IY32-F1
#
_cell.length_a   1.000
_cell.length_b   1.000
_cell.length_c   1.000
_cell.angle_alpha   90.00
_cell.angle_beta   90.00
_cell.angle_gamma   90.00
#
_symmetry.space_group_name_H-M   'P 1'
#
loop_
_entity.id
_entity.type
_entity.pdbx_description
1 polymer ?
#
loop_
_entity_poly.entity_id
_entity_poly.type
_entity_poly.pdbx_seq_one_letter_code
_entity_poly.pdbx_strand_id
1 'polypeptide(L)'
;MDSTADKEERKREYNRLAQREFRRRRKEHLKNLEQAQKEQSSEQSEEIERLRYQNDELRRENETLRAQLYGSTSQSILLQPVGQIPSDHRQYSLSPSISGASMSNAGSPPASLSSDMMSMGSIPMTSTMISPSTYAFTDSAALSSQPYNMGTQEILDLQWESSSRPDVSTAMIPYDRKKGCAQIRELFRPLLSDPSILNGSSPDHHLALLRSLTNILPPALKPNKSQLEVAHYYAIDMIASPSLRDRLMNLTGNVVQSFIKDFGSCIGEADDVGQIIIWGQDLYNESLWEVSQPLLERWGWLLGREFVNRSNAWRMQRGAPPLPEW
;
A
#
# COMPACT_ATOMS: atom_id res chain seq x y z
N MET A 1 -20.37 57.98 27.04
CA MET A 1 -20.46 56.51 26.89
C MET A 1 -20.62 56.07 25.43
N ASP A 2 -20.56 56.97 24.45
CA ASP A 2 -20.89 56.72 23.04
C ASP A 2 -19.75 56.10 22.19
N SER A 3 -18.49 56.28 22.63
CA SER A 3 -17.31 55.91 21.85
C SER A 3 -17.04 54.39 21.78
N THR A 4 -17.55 53.61 22.73
CA THR A 4 -17.32 52.16 22.78
C THR A 4 -18.25 51.40 21.85
N ALA A 5 -19.51 51.84 21.73
CA ALA A 5 -20.50 51.25 20.83
C ALA A 5 -20.11 51.43 19.35
N ASP A 6 -19.66 52.63 18.98
CA ASP A 6 -19.18 52.94 17.61
C ASP A 6 -17.91 52.14 17.24
N LYS A 7 -16.99 51.92 18.20
CA LYS A 7 -15.82 51.04 18.00
C LYS A 7 -16.22 49.58 17.77
N GLU A 8 -17.21 49.08 18.51
CA GLU A 8 -17.73 47.72 18.31
C GLU A 8 -18.43 47.55 16.98
N GLU A 9 -19.21 48.55 16.55
CA GLU A 9 -19.88 48.54 15.26
C GLU A 9 -18.88 48.49 14.11
N ARG A 10 -17.83 49.32 14.15
CA ARG A 10 -16.73 49.28 13.17
C ARG A 10 -16.00 47.93 13.15
N LYS A 11 -15.80 47.30 14.32
CA LYS A 11 -15.20 45.96 14.40
C LYS A 11 -16.11 44.88 13.80
N ARG A 12 -17.41 44.96 14.03
CA ARG A 12 -18.40 44.04 13.42
C ARG A 12 -18.43 44.18 11.91
N GLU A 13 -18.40 45.41 11.41
CA GLU A 13 -18.36 45.68 9.98
C GLU A 13 -17.06 45.19 9.33
N TYR A 14 -15.91 45.45 9.95
CA TYR A 14 -14.62 44.92 9.49
C TYR A 14 -14.62 43.39 9.41
N ASN A 15 -15.10 42.70 10.45
CA ASN A 15 -15.19 41.25 10.45
C ASN A 15 -16.14 40.72 9.36
N ARG A 16 -17.26 41.42 9.12
CA ARG A 16 -18.20 41.07 8.05
C ARG A 16 -17.55 41.19 6.66
N LEU A 17 -16.79 42.25 6.40
CA LEU A 17 -16.05 42.44 5.15
C LEU A 17 -14.93 41.41 4.99
N ALA A 18 -14.16 41.17 6.05
CA ALA A 18 -13.10 40.16 6.05
C ALA A 18 -13.65 38.76 5.76
N GLN A 19 -14.78 38.39 6.36
CA GLN A 19 -15.45 37.11 6.12
C GLN A 19 -15.94 36.98 4.67
N ARG A 20 -16.48 38.07 4.10
CA ARG A 20 -16.92 38.11 2.70
C ARG A 20 -15.75 37.93 1.75
N GLU A 21 -14.64 38.64 1.99
CA GLU A 21 -13.41 38.48 1.20
C GLU A 21 -12.84 37.06 1.31
N PHE A 22 -12.78 36.49 2.52
CA PHE A 22 -12.33 35.11 2.70
C PHE A 22 -13.18 34.11 1.89
N ARG A 23 -14.51 34.25 1.95
CA ARG A 23 -15.42 33.40 1.17
C ARG A 23 -15.24 33.60 -0.34
N ARG A 24 -15.04 34.85 -0.78
CA ARG A 24 -14.77 35.18 -2.20
C ARG A 24 -13.48 34.52 -2.68
N ARG A 25 -12.38 34.69 -1.95
CA ARG A 25 -11.06 34.09 -2.27
C ARG A 25 -11.12 32.56 -2.27
N ARG A 26 -11.81 31.96 -1.30
CA ARG A 26 -11.99 30.49 -1.27
C ARG A 26 -12.76 29.99 -2.49
N LYS A 27 -13.83 30.68 -2.90
CA LYS A 27 -14.61 30.33 -4.10
C LYS A 27 -13.78 30.48 -5.38
N GLU A 28 -13.00 31.55 -5.47
CA GLU A 28 -12.10 31.79 -6.61
C GLU A 28 -11.00 30.74 -6.69
N HIS A 29 -10.36 30.40 -5.56
CA HIS A 29 -9.35 29.36 -5.51
C HIS A 29 -9.91 27.98 -5.90
N LEU A 30 -11.10 27.63 -5.41
CA LEU A 30 -11.76 26.37 -5.79
C LEU A 30 -12.03 26.32 -7.29
N LYS A 31 -12.56 27.41 -7.86
CA LYS A 31 -12.81 27.51 -9.30
C LYS A 31 -11.51 27.39 -10.12
N ASN A 32 -10.42 28.01 -9.66
CA ASN A 32 -9.13 27.95 -10.34
C ASN A 32 -8.54 26.53 -10.29
N LEU A 33 -8.69 25.81 -9.16
CA LEU A 33 -8.29 24.41 -9.05
C LEU A 33 -9.11 23.50 -9.98
N GLU A 34 -10.43 23.68 -10.02
CA GLU A 34 -11.30 22.92 -10.94
C GLU A 34 -10.94 23.17 -12.41
N GLN A 35 -10.64 24.42 -12.78
CA GLN A 35 -10.20 24.78 -14.12
C GLN A 35 -8.85 24.13 -14.46
N ALA A 36 -7.85 24.23 -13.57
CA ALA A 36 -6.54 23.62 -13.77
C ALA A 36 -6.63 22.09 -13.89
N GLN A 37 -7.47 21.45 -13.07
CA GLN A 37 -7.72 20.00 -13.16
C GLN A 37 -8.35 19.62 -14.51
N LYS A 38 -9.31 20.44 -15.00
CA LYS A 38 -9.95 20.21 -16.29
C LYS A 38 -8.96 20.34 -17.45
N GLU A 39 -8.11 21.36 -17.43
CA GLU A 39 -7.06 21.58 -18.43
C GLU A 39 -6.05 20.42 -18.43
N GLN A 40 -5.59 19.99 -17.26
CA GLN A 40 -4.72 18.84 -17.12
C GLN A 40 -5.37 17.55 -17.65
N SER A 41 -6.65 17.33 -17.38
CA SER A 41 -7.38 16.17 -17.88
C SER A 41 -7.57 16.21 -19.41
N SER A 42 -7.77 17.39 -20.01
CA SER A 42 -7.82 17.52 -21.47
C SER A 42 -6.47 17.25 -22.11
N GLU A 43 -5.38 17.81 -21.58
CA GLU A 43 -4.03 17.58 -22.09
C GLU A 43 -3.64 16.09 -22.01
N GLN A 44 -3.96 15.43 -20.90
CA GLN A 44 -3.74 13.98 -20.76
C GLN A 44 -4.54 13.17 -21.78
N SER A 45 -5.77 13.58 -22.08
CA SER A 45 -6.62 12.88 -23.06
C SER A 45 -6.07 13.03 -24.47
N GLU A 46 -5.61 14.23 -24.84
CA GLU A 46 -4.97 14.51 -26.13
C GLU A 46 -3.66 13.73 -26.31
N GLU A 47 -2.84 13.63 -25.25
CA GLU A 47 -1.60 12.85 -25.30
C GLU A 47 -1.88 11.34 -25.44
N ILE A 48 -2.90 10.82 -24.75
CA ILE A 48 -3.33 9.43 -24.92
C ILE A 48 -3.77 9.17 -26.35
N GLU A 49 -4.54 10.08 -26.96
CA GLU A 49 -4.99 9.96 -28.34
C GLU A 49 -3.81 9.98 -29.33
N ARG A 50 -2.86 10.89 -29.14
CA ARG A 50 -1.62 10.95 -29.92
C ARG A 50 -0.82 9.65 -29.83
N LEU A 51 -0.60 9.14 -28.61
CA LEU A 51 0.15 7.90 -28.39
C LEU A 51 -0.57 6.69 -29.00
N ARG A 52 -1.91 6.65 -28.97
CA ARG A 52 -2.69 5.62 -29.65
C ARG A 52 -2.48 5.67 -31.16
N TYR A 53 -2.58 6.86 -31.76
CA TYR A 53 -2.33 7.04 -33.19
C TYR A 53 -0.93 6.58 -33.60
N GLN A 54 0.10 6.97 -32.83
CA GLN A 54 1.48 6.55 -33.09
C GLN A 54 1.68 5.04 -32.96
N ASN A 55 1.06 4.40 -31.97
CA ASN A 55 1.12 2.95 -31.82
C ASN A 55 0.45 2.21 -32.99
N ASP A 56 -0.69 2.72 -33.47
CA ASP A 56 -1.38 2.13 -34.61
C ASP A 56 -0.56 2.29 -35.90
N GLU A 57 0.12 3.42 -36.09
CA GLU A 57 1.04 3.62 -37.22
C GLU A 57 2.22 2.64 -37.15
N LEU A 58 2.89 2.57 -35.99
CA LEU A 58 4.01 1.63 -35.78
C LEU A 58 3.59 0.17 -35.96
N ARG A 59 2.35 -0.18 -35.62
CA ARG A 59 1.80 -1.52 -35.87
C ARG A 59 1.63 -1.78 -37.36
N ARG A 60 1.13 -0.81 -38.13
CA ARG A 60 0.98 -0.93 -39.59
C ARG A 60 2.34 -1.01 -40.30
N GLU A 61 3.31 -0.23 -39.86
CA GLU A 61 4.68 -0.31 -40.37
C GLU A 61 5.32 -1.68 -40.06
N ASN A 62 5.17 -2.17 -38.82
CA ASN A 62 5.63 -3.50 -38.44
C ASN A 62 4.97 -4.60 -39.29
N GLU A 63 3.68 -4.50 -39.54
CA GLU A 63 2.95 -5.44 -40.40
C GLU A 63 3.48 -5.40 -41.84
N THR A 64 3.72 -4.20 -42.37
CA THR A 64 4.29 -4.00 -43.71
C THR A 64 5.71 -4.58 -43.83
N LEU A 65 6.58 -4.28 -42.87
CA LEU A 65 7.95 -4.81 -42.83
C LEU A 65 7.97 -6.34 -42.68
N ARG A 66 7.09 -6.89 -41.84
CA ARG A 66 6.90 -8.35 -41.73
C ARG A 66 6.40 -8.93 -43.04
N ALA A 67 5.45 -8.30 -43.71
CA ALA A 67 4.96 -8.74 -45.01
C ALA A 67 6.07 -8.70 -46.08
N GLN A 68 7.00 -7.74 -46.03
CA GLN A 68 8.17 -7.73 -46.92
C GLN A 68 9.15 -8.87 -46.58
N LEU A 69 9.47 -9.06 -45.29
CA LEU A 69 10.41 -10.10 -44.85
C LEU A 69 9.90 -11.52 -45.15
N TYR A 70 8.62 -11.78 -44.86
CA TYR A 70 8.00 -13.09 -45.04
C TYR A 70 7.35 -13.27 -46.42
N GLY A 71 7.00 -12.19 -47.12
CA GLY A 71 6.48 -12.22 -48.49
C GLY A 71 7.56 -12.35 -49.57
N SER A 72 8.79 -11.89 -49.32
CA SER A 72 9.92 -12.05 -50.25
C SER A 72 10.60 -13.44 -50.17
N THR A 73 10.30 -14.27 -49.18
CA THR A 73 10.82 -15.65 -49.08
C THR A 73 9.96 -16.66 -49.85
N SER A 74 9.53 -16.30 -51.06
CA SER A 74 8.93 -17.25 -52.02
C SER A 74 9.85 -17.58 -53.20
N GLN A 75 11.11 -17.11 -53.18
CA GLN A 75 12.15 -17.63 -54.08
C GLN A 75 13.43 -17.89 -53.31
N SER A 76 13.85 -19.16 -53.28
CA SER A 76 15.04 -19.71 -52.61
C SER A 76 14.84 -20.10 -51.14
N ILE A 77 14.38 -21.34 -50.91
CA ILE A 77 15.20 -22.45 -50.37
C ILE A 77 14.31 -23.71 -50.38
N LEU A 78 14.71 -24.68 -51.19
CA LEU A 78 14.23 -26.06 -51.13
C LEU A 78 14.75 -26.70 -49.84
N LEU A 79 13.88 -26.93 -48.85
CA LEU A 79 14.07 -28.04 -47.92
C LEU A 79 12.82 -28.91 -47.91
N GLN A 80 13.02 -30.17 -48.34
CA GLN A 80 12.01 -31.22 -48.37
C GLN A 80 11.55 -31.59 -46.95
N PRO A 81 10.28 -31.98 -46.76
CA PRO A 81 9.81 -32.60 -45.53
C PRO A 81 9.93 -34.13 -45.61
N VAL A 82 10.39 -34.77 -44.53
CA VAL A 82 10.21 -36.21 -44.32
C VAL A 82 9.49 -36.40 -42.99
N GLY A 83 8.32 -37.06 -43.00
CA GLY A 83 7.73 -37.66 -41.80
C GLY A 83 6.20 -37.52 -41.59
N GLN A 84 5.42 -38.09 -42.50
CA GLN A 84 4.10 -38.76 -42.36
C GLN A 84 3.08 -38.40 -41.23
N ILE A 85 1.90 -38.00 -41.74
CA ILE A 85 0.49 -37.85 -41.28
C ILE A 85 -0.07 -39.21 -40.72
N PRO A 86 -1.09 -39.28 -39.79
CA PRO A 86 -2.44 -38.75 -40.02
C PRO A 86 -3.27 -38.19 -38.85
N SER A 87 -3.98 -37.10 -39.17
CA SER A 87 -5.13 -36.56 -38.44
C SER A 87 -6.35 -36.56 -39.36
N ASP A 88 -7.39 -37.29 -38.97
CA ASP A 88 -8.70 -37.28 -39.63
C ASP A 88 -9.42 -35.94 -39.43
N HIS A 89 -9.46 -35.17 -40.50
CA HIS A 89 -10.66 -34.67 -41.15
C HIS A 89 -11.86 -34.18 -40.31
N ARG A 90 -12.07 -32.85 -40.35
CA ARG A 90 -13.23 -32.09 -40.88
C ARG A 90 -13.63 -30.92 -39.96
N GLN A 91 -14.15 -29.78 -40.40
CA GLN A 91 -14.09 -28.98 -41.62
C GLN A 91 -15.00 -27.75 -41.34
N TYR A 92 -14.52 -26.56 -41.74
CA TYR A 92 -15.25 -25.33 -42.14
C TYR A 92 -16.08 -24.47 -41.14
N SER A 93 -15.53 -23.27 -40.90
CA SER A 93 -15.99 -21.93 -41.36
C SER A 93 -17.37 -21.32 -41.02
N LEU A 94 -17.28 -19.99 -40.80
CA LEU A 94 -18.24 -18.88 -41.01
C LEU A 94 -19.09 -18.41 -39.80
N SER A 95 -18.77 -17.20 -39.31
CA SER A 95 -19.72 -16.23 -38.72
C SER A 95 -20.57 -15.59 -39.86
N PRO A 96 -21.64 -14.77 -39.63
CA PRO A 96 -22.14 -14.17 -38.38
C PRO A 96 -23.69 -14.10 -38.22
N SER A 97 -24.12 -13.54 -37.07
CA SER A 97 -25.32 -12.70 -36.84
C SER A 97 -26.55 -13.26 -36.11
N ILE A 98 -27.07 -12.35 -35.27
CA ILE A 98 -28.46 -12.01 -34.91
C ILE A 98 -29.27 -12.89 -33.95
N SER A 99 -29.35 -12.36 -32.72
CA SER A 99 -30.51 -12.20 -31.82
C SER A 99 -31.62 -13.25 -31.73
N GLY A 100 -31.95 -13.61 -30.49
CA GLY A 100 -33.35 -13.78 -30.10
C GLY A 100 -33.61 -14.80 -28.99
N ALA A 101 -34.20 -14.32 -27.89
CA ALA A 101 -34.98 -15.04 -26.88
C ALA A 101 -34.20 -16.04 -25.98
N SER A 102 -34.09 -15.75 -24.66
CA SER A 102 -35.01 -16.23 -23.61
C SER A 102 -35.09 -17.77 -23.59
N MET A 103 -34.72 -18.49 -22.53
CA MET A 103 -35.35 -18.43 -21.20
C MET A 103 -34.37 -18.88 -20.10
N SER A 104 -34.39 -18.17 -18.99
CA SER A 104 -33.67 -18.48 -17.75
C SER A 104 -34.41 -19.56 -16.96
N ASN A 105 -33.78 -20.73 -16.75
CA ASN A 105 -34.14 -21.65 -15.69
C ASN A 105 -33.04 -21.62 -14.62
N ALA A 106 -33.17 -20.70 -13.68
CA ALA A 106 -32.40 -20.70 -12.43
C ALA A 106 -33.40 -20.69 -11.27
N GLY A 107 -33.72 -21.87 -10.78
CA GLY A 107 -34.37 -22.04 -9.48
C GLY A 107 -33.31 -21.93 -8.38
N SER A 108 -33.54 -21.03 -7.42
CA SER A 108 -32.98 -21.09 -6.06
C SER A 108 -34.15 -21.21 -5.09
N PRO A 109 -33.92 -21.38 -3.79
CA PRO A 109 -33.41 -22.54 -3.03
C PRO A 109 -34.58 -23.24 -2.29
N PRO A 110 -34.35 -24.09 -1.27
CA PRO A 110 -34.72 -23.59 0.08
C PRO A 110 -33.84 -24.10 1.24
N ALA A 111 -34.06 -23.48 2.40
CA ALA A 111 -33.41 -23.73 3.69
C ALA A 111 -34.23 -24.64 4.61
N SER A 112 -33.51 -25.20 5.59
CA SER A 112 -33.90 -25.65 6.95
C SER A 112 -34.87 -26.85 7.14
N LEU A 113 -34.46 -27.82 7.97
CA LEU A 113 -35.01 -28.09 9.32
C LEU A 113 -34.43 -29.35 10.03
N SER A 114 -34.32 -29.25 11.36
CA SER A 114 -34.21 -30.30 12.40
C SER A 114 -32.82 -30.93 12.64
N SER A 115 -32.39 -31.31 13.86
CA SER A 115 -33.01 -31.35 15.20
C SER A 115 -31.92 -31.48 16.28
N ASP A 116 -32.24 -31.00 17.49
CA ASP A 116 -31.51 -31.09 18.76
C ASP A 116 -31.09 -32.51 19.20
N MET A 117 -29.98 -32.62 19.97
CA MET A 117 -29.93 -33.31 21.27
C MET A 117 -28.65 -33.01 22.10
N MET A 118 -28.90 -32.52 23.33
CA MET A 118 -28.12 -32.39 24.58
C MET A 118 -26.72 -33.05 24.74
N SER A 119 -25.80 -32.39 25.48
CA SER A 119 -25.22 -32.96 26.71
C SER A 119 -24.52 -31.92 27.61
N MET A 120 -24.62 -32.16 28.92
CA MET A 120 -24.33 -31.34 30.10
C MET A 120 -22.88 -31.41 30.60
N GLY A 121 -22.47 -30.38 31.35
CA GLY A 121 -21.48 -30.45 32.44
C GLY A 121 -20.04 -30.13 32.02
N SER A 122 -19.18 -29.45 32.79
CA SER A 122 -19.30 -28.88 34.13
C SER A 122 -18.20 -27.83 34.28
N ILE A 123 -18.51 -26.79 35.02
CA ILE A 123 -17.56 -25.81 35.59
C ILE A 123 -16.71 -26.53 36.64
N PRO A 124 -15.48 -26.06 36.92
CA PRO A 124 -15.31 -25.56 38.27
C PRO A 124 -14.53 -24.25 38.35
N MET A 125 -15.06 -23.33 39.14
CA MET A 125 -14.30 -22.30 39.82
C MET A 125 -13.88 -22.82 41.20
N THR A 126 -12.62 -22.65 41.56
CA THR A 126 -12.19 -22.63 42.96
C THR A 126 -11.18 -21.51 43.14
N SER A 127 -11.47 -20.65 44.11
CA SER A 127 -10.73 -19.45 44.46
C SER A 127 -9.95 -19.68 45.76
N THR A 128 -8.91 -18.86 45.93
CA THR A 128 -8.38 -18.30 47.20
C THR A 128 -7.36 -19.08 48.05
N MET A 129 -6.13 -18.53 48.22
CA MET A 129 -5.65 -17.77 49.40
C MET A 129 -4.08 -17.78 49.55
N ILE A 130 -3.49 -16.58 49.71
CA ILE A 130 -2.52 -16.14 50.77
C ILE A 130 -1.17 -16.91 50.91
N SER A 131 -0.02 -16.38 50.45
CA SER A 131 1.02 -15.55 51.13
C SER A 131 2.05 -16.32 52.03
N PRO A 132 3.11 -15.69 52.61
CA PRO A 132 4.46 -15.50 52.03
C PRO A 132 5.62 -16.02 52.93
N SER A 133 6.88 -15.99 52.45
CA SER A 133 8.09 -16.16 53.29
C SER A 133 9.29 -15.50 52.59
N THR A 134 9.72 -14.26 52.87
CA THR A 134 10.63 -13.76 53.95
C THR A 134 11.89 -14.60 54.21
N TYR A 135 13.05 -14.06 53.79
CA TYR A 135 14.38 -14.00 54.47
C TYR A 135 15.14 -12.84 53.78
N ALA A 136 15.36 -11.64 54.36
CA ALA A 136 16.34 -11.23 55.39
C ALA A 136 17.81 -11.54 54.97
N PHE A 137 18.84 -10.71 55.15
CA PHE A 137 19.09 -9.32 55.59
C PHE A 137 20.60 -9.07 55.32
N THR A 138 21.02 -7.80 55.22
CA THR A 138 22.34 -7.14 55.48
C THR A 138 22.62 -6.11 54.38
N ASP A 139 22.28 -4.83 54.52
CA ASP A 139 22.76 -3.80 55.45
C ASP A 139 24.19 -3.30 55.12
N SER A 140 24.29 -2.08 54.62
CA SER A 140 25.10 -1.03 55.25
C SER A 140 24.85 0.34 54.64
N ALA A 141 24.51 1.26 55.55
CA ALA A 141 24.45 2.71 55.51
C ALA A 141 25.55 3.40 54.65
N ALA A 142 25.42 4.65 54.20
CA ALA A 142 25.03 5.81 54.99
C ALA A 142 24.68 7.06 54.16
N LEU A 143 24.01 7.97 54.88
CA LEU A 143 23.49 9.29 54.51
C LEU A 143 24.53 10.26 53.95
N SER A 144 24.09 11.21 53.10
CA SER A 144 24.21 12.65 53.40
C SER A 144 23.37 13.50 52.42
N SER A 145 22.98 14.67 52.93
CA SER A 145 22.02 15.70 52.54
C SER A 145 22.35 16.59 51.31
N GLN A 146 21.28 16.97 50.57
CA GLN A 146 20.86 18.26 49.95
C GLN A 146 21.82 19.49 49.97
N PRO A 147 21.61 20.62 49.21
CA PRO A 147 20.97 20.90 47.90
C PRO A 147 21.70 21.96 47.00
N TYR A 148 21.15 22.24 45.78
CA TYR A 148 21.39 23.35 44.82
C TYR A 148 22.75 23.50 44.09
N ASN A 149 22.73 23.48 42.74
CA ASN A 149 23.16 24.64 41.93
C ASN A 149 22.66 24.56 40.49
N MET A 150 22.29 25.71 39.92
CA MET A 150 21.98 25.91 38.51
C MET A 150 23.29 26.14 37.74
N GLY A 151 23.50 25.47 36.60
CA GLY A 151 24.70 25.63 35.78
C GLY A 151 24.53 25.03 34.39
N THR A 152 24.80 25.86 33.39
CA THR A 152 24.66 25.71 31.94
C THR A 152 25.51 24.61 31.28
N GLN A 153 24.95 24.01 30.22
CA GLN A 153 25.56 23.47 28.99
C GLN A 153 26.97 22.83 29.09
N GLU A 154 27.05 21.52 28.80
CA GLU A 154 28.05 20.98 27.86
C GLU A 154 27.71 19.55 27.38
N ILE A 155 27.30 19.49 26.11
CA ILE A 155 27.73 18.56 25.06
C ILE A 155 28.03 17.11 25.48
N LEU A 156 27.03 16.24 25.26
CA LEU A 156 27.21 14.82 24.94
C LEU A 156 26.47 14.52 23.62
N ASP A 157 26.64 15.41 22.65
CA ASP A 157 26.60 15.06 21.24
C ASP A 157 28.02 14.62 20.90
N LEU A 158 28.20 13.34 20.53
CA LEU A 158 29.24 12.78 19.66
C LEU A 158 29.39 11.27 19.92
N GLN A 159 28.36 10.48 19.60
CA GLN A 159 28.59 9.08 19.18
C GLN A 159 27.44 8.47 18.37
N TRP A 160 26.85 9.27 17.49
CA TRP A 160 26.13 8.77 16.32
C TRP A 160 26.89 9.31 15.10
N GLU A 161 28.08 8.76 14.87
CA GLU A 161 28.80 9.03 13.62
C GLU A 161 28.12 8.27 12.49
N SER A 162 27.42 9.04 11.66
CA SER A 162 27.66 9.05 10.21
C SER A 162 27.31 7.79 9.41
N SER A 163 26.09 7.26 9.55
CA SER A 163 25.59 6.27 8.56
C SER A 163 24.14 6.42 8.08
N SER A 164 23.36 7.40 8.54
CA SER A 164 21.98 7.58 8.02
C SER A 164 21.52 9.04 7.95
N ARG A 165 22.41 9.95 7.53
CA ARG A 165 21.91 11.12 6.78
C ARG A 165 21.67 10.63 5.36
N PRO A 166 20.44 10.70 4.81
CA PRO A 166 20.27 10.50 3.38
C PRO A 166 20.99 11.65 2.67
N ASP A 167 22.26 11.43 2.33
CA ASP A 167 23.03 12.29 1.44
C ASP A 167 22.56 12.01 0.01
N VAL A 168 21.35 12.46 -0.30
CA VAL A 168 20.82 12.49 -1.65
C VAL A 168 19.99 13.76 -1.74
N SER A 169 20.23 14.54 -2.77
CA SER A 169 19.32 15.56 -3.28
C SER A 169 18.01 14.89 -3.76
N THR A 170 17.30 14.21 -2.85
CA THR A 170 15.99 13.64 -3.09
C THR A 170 15.05 14.83 -3.17
N ALA A 171 14.66 15.16 -4.40
CA ALA A 171 13.61 16.14 -4.61
C ALA A 171 12.40 15.74 -3.75
N MET A 172 11.85 16.69 -2.98
CA MET A 172 10.62 16.49 -2.18
C MET A 172 9.41 16.37 -3.11
N ILE A 173 9.43 15.36 -3.96
CA ILE A 173 8.42 15.03 -4.94
C ILE A 173 7.85 13.70 -4.47
N PRO A 174 6.56 13.66 -4.07
CA PRO A 174 5.87 12.41 -3.80
C PRO A 174 5.88 11.52 -5.05
N TYR A 175 6.23 10.26 -4.85
CA TYR A 175 6.10 9.22 -5.87
C TYR A 175 4.62 8.96 -6.17
N ASP A 176 4.30 8.69 -7.44
CA ASP A 176 2.95 8.29 -7.84
C ASP A 176 2.64 6.89 -7.29
N ARG A 177 1.87 6.86 -6.19
CA ARG A 177 1.48 5.63 -5.53
C ARG A 177 0.75 4.68 -6.47
N LYS A 178 -0.14 5.17 -7.34
CA LYS A 178 -0.91 4.31 -8.26
C LYS A 178 0.02 3.56 -9.21
N LYS A 179 1.05 4.26 -9.72
CA LYS A 179 2.10 3.65 -10.54
C LYS A 179 2.88 2.58 -9.77
N GLY A 180 3.26 2.87 -8.52
CA GLY A 180 3.98 1.91 -7.67
C GLY A 180 3.16 0.67 -7.34
N CYS A 181 1.89 0.85 -6.99
CA CYS A 181 0.94 -0.24 -6.75
C CYS A 181 0.82 -1.13 -8.00
N ALA A 182 0.65 -0.54 -9.18
CA ALA A 182 0.58 -1.29 -10.44
C ALA A 182 1.85 -2.10 -10.72
N GLN A 183 3.03 -1.53 -10.46
CA GLN A 183 4.32 -2.22 -10.62
C GLN A 183 4.46 -3.42 -9.69
N ILE A 184 4.13 -3.26 -8.40
CA ILE A 184 4.15 -4.38 -7.45
C ILE A 184 3.15 -5.46 -7.87
N ARG A 185 1.92 -5.07 -8.25
CA ARG A 185 0.90 -6.03 -8.68
C ARG A 185 1.31 -6.82 -9.93
N GLU A 186 2.05 -6.21 -10.84
CA GLU A 186 2.56 -6.92 -12.02
C GLU A 186 3.61 -7.98 -11.64
N LEU A 187 4.52 -7.67 -10.70
CA LEU A 187 5.48 -8.66 -10.19
C LEU A 187 4.79 -9.88 -9.54
N PHE A 188 3.66 -9.63 -8.87
CA PHE A 188 2.86 -10.64 -8.19
C PHE A 188 1.67 -11.14 -9.03
N ARG A 189 1.61 -10.81 -10.33
CA ARG A 189 0.50 -11.20 -11.22
C ARG A 189 0.21 -12.71 -11.20
N PRO A 190 1.20 -13.62 -11.17
CA PRO A 190 0.92 -15.05 -11.07
C PRO A 190 0.15 -15.45 -9.81
N LEU A 191 0.43 -14.81 -8.67
CA LEU A 191 -0.29 -15.03 -7.41
C LEU A 191 -1.69 -14.40 -7.45
N LEU A 192 -1.80 -13.19 -7.99
CA LEU A 192 -3.07 -12.45 -8.07
C LEU A 192 -4.06 -13.02 -9.09
N SER A 193 -3.60 -13.84 -10.03
CA SER A 193 -4.45 -14.46 -11.05
C SER A 193 -5.16 -15.71 -10.54
N ASP A 194 -4.80 -16.23 -9.36
CA ASP A 194 -5.36 -17.45 -8.79
C ASP A 194 -6.38 -17.16 -7.68
N PRO A 195 -7.68 -17.39 -7.91
CA PRO A 195 -8.71 -17.18 -6.90
C PRO A 195 -8.54 -18.01 -5.62
N SER A 196 -7.91 -19.19 -5.72
CA SER A 196 -7.71 -20.09 -4.58
C SER A 196 -6.68 -19.57 -3.56
N ILE A 197 -5.77 -18.70 -4.02
CA ILE A 197 -4.81 -18.00 -3.16
C ILE A 197 -5.50 -16.80 -2.52
N LEU A 198 -6.27 -16.04 -3.31
CA LEU A 198 -6.95 -14.84 -2.83
C LEU A 198 -7.97 -15.13 -1.73
N ASN A 199 -8.66 -16.27 -1.82
CA ASN A 199 -9.60 -16.73 -0.81
C ASN A 199 -8.95 -17.59 0.30
N GLY A 200 -7.65 -17.86 0.21
CA GLY A 200 -6.88 -18.64 1.19
C GLY A 200 -7.17 -20.14 1.22
N SER A 201 -7.80 -20.69 0.18
CA SER A 201 -8.16 -22.13 0.12
C SER A 201 -6.98 -23.04 -0.21
N SER A 202 -5.89 -22.51 -0.79
CA SER A 202 -4.73 -23.29 -1.26
C SER A 202 -3.37 -22.76 -0.72
N PRO A 203 -3.11 -22.82 0.60
CA PRO A 203 -1.89 -22.27 1.19
C PRO A 203 -0.61 -22.89 0.62
N ASP A 204 -0.59 -24.21 0.35
CA ASP A 204 0.59 -24.87 -0.23
C ASP A 204 0.89 -24.38 -1.66
N HIS A 205 -0.17 -24.05 -2.42
CA HIS A 205 -0.03 -23.53 -3.77
C HIS A 205 0.53 -22.10 -3.76
N HIS A 206 0.03 -21.26 -2.84
CA HIS A 206 0.59 -19.93 -2.58
C HIS A 206 2.09 -20.01 -2.26
N LEU A 207 2.50 -20.87 -1.33
CA LEU A 207 3.92 -21.02 -0.97
C LEU A 207 4.76 -21.52 -2.15
N ALA A 208 4.26 -22.46 -2.95
CA ALA A 208 4.97 -22.96 -4.14
C ALA A 208 5.20 -21.87 -5.19
N LEU A 209 4.18 -21.04 -5.46
CA LEU A 209 4.31 -19.90 -6.36
C LEU A 209 5.23 -18.81 -5.79
N LEU A 210 5.14 -18.51 -4.50
CA LEU A 210 6.03 -17.52 -3.88
C LEU A 210 7.51 -17.93 -3.98
N ARG A 211 7.81 -19.23 -3.83
CA ARG A 211 9.17 -19.78 -4.05
C ARG A 211 9.63 -19.59 -5.48
N SER A 212 8.76 -19.79 -6.48
CA SER A 212 9.13 -19.61 -7.89
C SER A 212 9.41 -18.14 -8.24
N LEU A 213 8.74 -17.20 -7.58
CA LEU A 213 8.95 -15.76 -7.76
C LEU A 213 10.21 -15.22 -7.07
N THR A 214 10.78 -15.94 -6.11
CA THR A 214 11.86 -15.43 -5.23
C THR A 214 13.07 -14.87 -6.00
N ASN A 215 13.42 -15.47 -7.14
CA ASN A 215 14.60 -15.06 -7.92
C ASN A 215 14.35 -13.87 -8.84
N ILE A 216 13.09 -13.54 -9.13
CA ILE A 216 12.73 -12.40 -10.00
C ILE A 216 12.35 -11.14 -9.21
N LEU A 217 12.08 -11.29 -7.91
CA LEU A 217 11.66 -10.18 -7.06
C LEU A 217 12.84 -9.25 -6.71
N PRO A 218 12.62 -7.92 -6.71
CA PRO A 218 13.58 -6.95 -6.17
C PRO A 218 13.96 -7.31 -4.72
N PRO A 219 15.17 -6.94 -4.25
CA PRO A 219 15.65 -7.29 -2.92
C PRO A 219 14.67 -7.00 -1.77
N ALA A 220 14.00 -5.85 -1.80
CA ALA A 220 13.03 -5.44 -0.76
C ALA A 220 11.75 -6.30 -0.73
N LEU A 221 11.43 -6.99 -1.83
CA LEU A 221 10.25 -7.84 -1.97
C LEU A 221 10.56 -9.33 -1.87
N LYS A 222 11.83 -9.74 -1.82
CA LYS A 222 12.19 -11.15 -1.66
C LYS A 222 11.59 -11.70 -0.36
N PRO A 223 10.89 -12.85 -0.38
CA PRO A 223 10.20 -13.37 0.79
C PRO A 223 11.20 -13.71 1.91
N ASN A 224 10.80 -13.45 3.14
CA ASN A 224 11.53 -13.87 4.34
C ASN A 224 11.41 -15.39 4.50
N LYS A 225 12.31 -16.00 5.27
CA LYS A 225 12.30 -17.46 5.51
C LYS A 225 10.94 -17.96 6.02
N SER A 226 10.34 -17.23 6.96
CA SER A 226 9.01 -17.53 7.52
C SER A 226 7.90 -17.54 6.47
N GLN A 227 7.95 -16.61 5.50
CA GLN A 227 6.97 -16.52 4.41
C GLN A 227 7.04 -17.72 3.46
N LEU A 228 8.18 -18.42 3.38
CA LEU A 228 8.34 -19.62 2.56
C LEU A 228 7.96 -20.91 3.30
N GLU A 229 7.74 -20.85 4.61
CA GLU A 229 7.53 -22.02 5.48
C GLU A 229 6.11 -22.05 6.08
N VAL A 230 5.53 -20.88 6.34
CA VAL A 230 4.27 -20.75 7.08
C VAL A 230 3.19 -20.15 6.19
N ALA A 231 2.01 -20.78 6.18
CA ALA A 231 0.83 -20.26 5.50
C ALA A 231 0.42 -18.89 6.09
N HIS A 232 0.21 -17.91 5.23
CA HIS A 232 -0.05 -16.53 5.64
C HIS A 232 -0.91 -15.81 4.61
N TYR A 233 -1.32 -14.58 4.94
CA TYR A 233 -2.11 -13.77 4.03
C TYR A 233 -1.24 -13.23 2.89
N TYR A 234 -1.53 -13.61 1.64
CA TYR A 234 -0.75 -13.28 0.43
C TYR A 234 -0.39 -11.78 0.30
N ALA A 235 -1.22 -10.89 0.87
CA ALA A 235 -0.98 -9.46 0.80
C ALA A 235 0.31 -9.03 1.52
N ILE A 236 0.78 -9.81 2.49
CA ILE A 236 2.04 -9.53 3.20
C ILE A 236 3.20 -9.52 2.19
N ASP A 237 3.20 -10.40 1.20
CA ASP A 237 4.31 -10.56 0.24
C ASP A 237 4.59 -9.30 -0.58
N MET A 238 3.58 -8.47 -0.79
CA MET A 238 3.62 -7.26 -1.62
C MET A 238 4.09 -6.01 -0.86
N ILE A 239 4.43 -6.11 0.42
CA ILE A 239 5.01 -5.00 1.19
C ILE A 239 6.52 -4.97 0.96
N ALA A 240 7.04 -3.86 0.40
CA ALA A 240 8.47 -3.66 0.21
C ALA A 240 9.20 -3.23 1.51
N SER A 241 8.94 -3.95 2.60
CA SER A 241 9.63 -3.81 3.89
C SER A 241 9.79 -5.20 4.50
N PRO A 242 10.99 -5.80 4.43
CA PRO A 242 11.26 -7.10 5.04
C PRO A 242 10.96 -7.12 6.54
N SER A 243 11.32 -6.05 7.26
CA SER A 243 11.13 -5.97 8.71
C SER A 243 9.65 -5.92 9.11
N LEU A 244 8.83 -5.19 8.34
CA LEU A 244 7.39 -5.11 8.59
C LEU A 244 6.69 -6.43 8.28
N ARG A 245 7.10 -7.12 7.19
CA ARG A 245 6.57 -8.45 6.86
C ARG A 245 6.84 -9.45 7.97
N ASP A 246 8.05 -9.48 8.52
CA ASP A 246 8.36 -10.36 9.66
C ASP A 246 7.46 -10.11 10.87
N ARG A 247 7.15 -8.85 11.18
CA ARG A 247 6.23 -8.52 12.28
C ARG A 247 4.79 -8.95 11.98
N LEU A 248 4.34 -8.76 10.73
CA LEU A 248 3.00 -9.17 10.28
C LEU A 248 2.80 -10.68 10.30
N MET A 249 3.84 -11.47 10.05
CA MET A 249 3.79 -12.94 10.09
C MET A 249 3.43 -13.49 11.49
N ASN A 250 3.63 -12.71 12.55
CA ASN A 250 3.31 -13.11 13.92
C ASN A 250 1.89 -12.70 14.37
N LEU A 251 1.09 -12.11 13.49
CA LEU A 251 -0.24 -11.62 13.80
C LEU A 251 -1.35 -12.51 13.21
N THR A 252 -2.55 -12.38 13.76
CA THR A 252 -3.74 -13.06 13.25
C THR A 252 -4.23 -12.43 11.94
N GLY A 253 -4.79 -13.24 11.05
CA GLY A 253 -5.18 -12.81 9.70
C GLY A 253 -6.15 -11.62 9.66
N ASN A 254 -7.06 -11.50 10.64
CA ASN A 254 -7.98 -10.35 10.75
C ASN A 254 -7.26 -9.02 11.06
N VAL A 255 -6.23 -9.06 11.91
CA VAL A 255 -5.41 -7.88 12.25
C VAL A 255 -4.58 -7.48 11.04
N VAL A 256 -3.96 -8.45 10.36
CA VAL A 256 -3.20 -8.21 9.12
C VAL A 256 -4.10 -7.60 8.04
N GLN A 257 -5.28 -8.17 7.76
CA GLN A 257 -6.20 -7.62 6.77
C GLN A 257 -6.61 -6.17 7.09
N SER A 258 -6.88 -5.88 8.37
CA SER A 258 -7.20 -4.52 8.81
C SER A 258 -6.02 -3.56 8.61
N PHE A 259 -4.80 -4.01 8.94
CA PHE A 259 -3.58 -3.24 8.70
C PHE A 259 -3.38 -2.96 7.21
N ILE A 260 -3.44 -3.98 6.35
CA ILE A 260 -3.25 -3.85 4.90
C ILE A 260 -4.26 -2.86 4.29
N LYS A 261 -5.51 -2.87 4.78
CA LYS A 261 -6.54 -1.93 4.35
C LYS A 261 -6.16 -0.49 4.70
N ASP A 262 -5.74 -0.24 5.94
CA ASP A 262 -5.40 1.10 6.42
C ASP A 262 -4.06 1.62 5.89
N PHE A 263 -3.08 0.73 5.74
CA PHE A 263 -1.73 1.05 5.26
C PHE A 263 -1.75 1.60 3.83
N GLY A 264 -2.90 1.54 3.14
CA GLY A 264 -3.04 2.07 1.80
C GLY A 264 -2.41 1.05 0.86
N SER A 265 -3.14 -0.03 0.69
CA SER A 265 -2.79 -1.19 -0.09
C SER A 265 -2.16 -0.84 -1.45
N CYS A 266 -0.90 -1.21 -1.64
CA CYS A 266 -0.34 -1.42 -2.98
C CYS A 266 -1.03 -2.56 -3.75
N ILE A 267 -2.06 -3.17 -3.16
CA ILE A 267 -2.63 -4.48 -3.46
C ILE A 267 -4.12 -4.34 -3.84
N GLY A 268 -4.76 -3.20 -3.58
CA GLY A 268 -6.20 -3.00 -3.76
C GLY A 268 -6.57 -1.73 -4.53
N GLU A 269 -7.82 -1.68 -5.01
CA GLU A 269 -8.41 -0.49 -5.63
C GLU A 269 -8.97 0.52 -4.60
N ALA A 270 -8.61 0.35 -3.33
CA ALA A 270 -9.04 1.28 -2.30
C ALA A 270 -8.51 2.68 -2.62
N ASP A 271 -9.34 3.69 -2.39
CA ASP A 271 -8.97 5.09 -2.55
C ASP A 271 -7.64 5.37 -1.85
N ASP A 272 -6.82 6.21 -2.46
CA ASP A 272 -5.58 6.70 -1.85
C ASP A 272 -5.94 7.47 -0.57
N VAL A 273 -5.96 6.77 0.56
CA VAL A 273 -6.32 7.34 1.87
C VAL A 273 -5.20 8.27 2.38
N GLY A 274 -4.12 8.49 1.62
CA GLY A 274 -3.04 9.41 1.96
C GLY A 274 -2.29 9.05 3.24
N GLN A 275 -2.39 7.80 3.71
CA GLN A 275 -1.80 7.37 4.97
C GLN A 275 -0.28 7.16 4.88
N ILE A 276 0.25 7.05 3.66
CA ILE A 276 1.68 6.88 3.39
C ILE A 276 2.05 7.74 2.19
N ILE A 277 3.14 8.48 2.33
CA ILE A 277 3.82 9.20 1.25
C ILE A 277 5.13 8.46 0.98
N ILE A 278 5.41 8.17 -0.28
CA ILE A 278 6.71 7.64 -0.71
C ILE A 278 7.45 8.80 -1.36
N TRP A 279 8.58 9.22 -0.82
CA TRP A 279 9.36 10.34 -1.35
C TRP A 279 10.35 9.89 -2.43
N GLY A 280 10.55 10.70 -3.46
CA GLY A 280 11.53 10.40 -4.51
C GLY A 280 11.03 9.40 -5.55
N GLN A 281 11.93 8.55 -6.07
CA GLN A 281 11.65 7.68 -7.23
C GLN A 281 11.71 6.17 -6.92
N ASP A 282 12.12 5.78 -5.72
CA ASP A 282 12.31 4.37 -5.35
C ASP A 282 11.23 3.89 -4.37
N LEU A 283 10.27 3.13 -4.88
CA LEU A 283 9.20 2.56 -4.06
C LEU A 283 9.65 1.43 -3.13
N TYR A 284 10.80 0.82 -3.41
CA TYR A 284 11.31 -0.35 -2.70
C TYR A 284 12.15 0.04 -1.48
N ASN A 285 12.45 1.33 -1.34
CA ASN A 285 13.24 1.85 -0.24
C ASN A 285 12.36 2.34 0.90
N GLU A 286 12.34 1.57 1.99
CA GLU A 286 11.60 1.85 3.22
C GLU A 286 12.01 3.17 3.90
N SER A 287 13.23 3.69 3.63
CA SER A 287 13.69 4.97 4.19
C SER A 287 12.97 6.17 3.58
N LEU A 288 12.35 5.99 2.41
CA LEU A 288 11.64 7.03 1.69
C LEU A 288 10.16 7.12 2.09
N TRP A 289 9.70 6.25 3.00
CA TRP A 289 8.30 6.20 3.41
C TRP A 289 8.04 7.15 4.58
N GLU A 290 7.10 8.08 4.41
CA GLU A 290 6.52 8.89 5.48
C GLU A 290 5.11 8.38 5.77
N VAL A 291 4.92 7.88 6.99
CA VAL A 291 3.63 7.43 7.50
C VAL A 291 2.91 8.57 8.22
N SER A 292 1.59 8.66 8.00
CA SER A 292 0.71 9.67 8.60
C SER A 292 0.51 9.46 10.11
N GLN A 293 0.06 10.52 10.79
CA GLN A 293 -0.32 10.43 12.22
C GLN A 293 -1.46 9.44 12.48
N PRO A 294 -2.59 9.45 11.74
CA PRO A 294 -3.69 8.52 12.03
C PRO A 294 -3.30 7.05 11.88
N LEU A 295 -2.39 6.73 10.95
CA LEU A 295 -1.89 5.37 10.78
C LEU A 295 -1.01 4.95 11.97
N LEU A 296 -0.16 5.85 12.49
CA LEU A 296 0.64 5.58 13.68
C LEU A 296 -0.18 5.50 14.96
N GLU A 297 -1.23 6.30 15.11
CA GLU A 297 -2.13 6.23 16.27
C GLU A 297 -2.77 4.84 16.40
N ARG A 298 -3.06 4.19 15.27
CA ARG A 298 -3.67 2.85 15.24
C ARG A 298 -2.64 1.71 15.20
N TRP A 299 -1.55 1.89 14.47
CA TRP A 299 -0.59 0.83 14.14
C TRP A 299 0.84 1.08 14.60
N GLY A 300 1.07 2.10 15.43
CA GLY A 300 2.39 2.44 15.97
C GLY A 300 3.06 1.23 16.60
N TRP A 301 2.38 0.56 17.53
CA TRP A 301 2.87 -0.68 18.18
C TRP A 301 3.39 -1.75 17.20
N LEU A 302 2.88 -1.81 15.97
CA LEU A 302 3.34 -2.70 14.92
C LEU A 302 4.49 -2.12 14.11
N LEU A 303 4.47 -0.82 13.81
CA LEU A 303 5.45 -0.20 12.91
C LEU A 303 6.86 -0.10 13.55
N GLY A 304 7.00 -0.04 14.87
CA GLY A 304 8.28 0.31 15.54
C GLY A 304 8.79 1.77 15.37
N ARG A 305 9.49 2.30 16.38
CA ARG A 305 9.98 3.71 16.41
C ARG A 305 10.72 4.16 15.15
N GLU A 306 11.34 3.22 14.44
CA GLU A 306 12.01 3.45 13.16
C GLU A 306 11.13 4.15 12.12
N PHE A 307 9.84 3.78 12.04
CA PHE A 307 8.91 4.44 11.12
C PHE A 307 8.61 5.87 11.55
N VAL A 308 8.54 6.16 12.87
CA VAL A 308 8.38 7.53 13.39
C VAL A 308 9.57 8.38 13.05
N ASN A 309 10.77 7.87 13.31
CA ASN A 309 12.02 8.59 13.10
C ASN A 309 12.17 8.97 11.63
N ARG A 310 11.87 8.03 10.72
CA ARG A 310 11.88 8.27 9.27
C ARG A 310 10.82 9.28 8.83
N SER A 311 9.57 9.11 9.29
CA SER A 311 8.51 10.08 9.02
C SER A 311 8.87 11.47 9.53
N ASN A 312 9.44 11.58 10.73
CA ASN A 312 9.85 12.84 11.34
C ASN A 312 11.01 13.51 10.59
N ALA A 313 11.94 12.73 10.03
CA ALA A 313 12.98 13.27 9.16
C ALA A 313 12.38 13.98 7.93
N TRP A 314 11.44 13.32 7.25
CA TRP A 314 10.73 13.93 6.10
C TRP A 314 9.86 15.12 6.49
N ARG A 315 9.15 15.03 7.62
CA ARG A 315 8.32 16.11 8.15
C ARG A 315 9.15 17.33 8.53
N MET A 316 10.30 17.13 9.16
CA MET A 316 11.23 18.21 9.50
C MET A 316 11.76 18.89 8.24
N GLN A 317 12.13 18.11 7.22
CA GLN A 317 12.61 18.65 5.94
C GLN A 317 11.58 19.55 5.24
N ARG A 318 10.28 19.24 5.33
CA ARG A 318 9.19 20.05 4.76
C ARG A 318 8.58 21.08 5.73
N GLY A 319 9.15 21.26 6.92
CA GLY A 319 8.66 22.22 7.93
C GLY A 319 7.33 21.83 8.60
N ALA A 320 6.98 20.54 8.62
CA ALA A 320 5.81 20.02 9.33
C ALA A 320 6.13 19.65 10.78
N PRO A 321 5.16 19.73 11.71
CA PRO A 321 5.38 19.37 13.10
C PRO A 321 5.71 17.88 13.25
N PRO A 322 6.60 17.49 14.18
CA PRO A 322 6.92 16.09 14.40
C PRO A 322 5.71 15.31 14.91
N LEU A 323 5.69 14.01 14.61
CA LEU A 323 4.74 13.03 15.11
C LEU A 323 5.14 12.64 16.54
N PRO A 324 4.16 12.31 17.41
CA PRO A 324 4.42 11.87 18.78
C PRO A 324 5.18 10.53 18.79
N GLU A 325 6.00 10.34 19.82
CA GLU A 325 6.65 9.06 20.10
C GLU A 325 5.66 8.06 20.72
N TRP A 326 5.90 6.78 20.47
CA TRP A 326 5.09 5.64 20.95
C TRP A 326 5.96 4.41 21.19
#